data_AF-A0AA51I7N4-F1
#
_entry.id   AF-A0AA51I7N4-F1
#
_cell.length_a   1.000
_cell.length_b   1.000
_cell.length_c   1.000
_cell.angle_alpha   90.00
_cell.angle_beta   90.00
_cell.angle_gamma   90.00
#
_symmetry.space_group_name_H-M   'P 1'
#
loop_
_entity.id
_entity.type
_entity.pdbx_description
1 polymer ?
#
loop_
_entity_poly.entity_id
_entity_poly.type
_entity_poly.pdbx_seq_one_letter_code
_entity_poly.pdbx_strand_id
1 'polypeptide(L)'
;INMGCPKEFSIKGGMGVALLENSDKAYSILKALVDNLSIPVTCKIRIFETADETLKIVKKLESSGIKAIAIHGRTRNERPQHAVHADIINHVAKSILIPV
;
A
#
# COMPACT_ATOMS: atom_id res chain seq x y z
N ILE A 1 3.62 4.70 6.86
CA ILE A 1 2.61 5.57 6.19
C ILE A 1 1.31 4.82 5.92
N ASN A 2 0.18 5.40 6.33
CA ASN A 2 -1.15 4.81 6.15
C ASN A 2 -1.70 5.11 4.75
N MET A 3 -1.86 4.07 3.96
CA MET A 3 -2.48 4.08 2.63
C MET A 3 -3.62 3.04 2.53
N GLY A 4 -4.26 2.70 3.66
CA GLY A 4 -5.26 1.63 3.73
C GLY A 4 -6.54 1.97 4.49
N CYS A 5 -6.64 3.14 5.13
CA CYS A 5 -7.87 3.55 5.83
C CYS A 5 -8.99 3.87 4.83
N PRO A 6 -10.16 3.19 4.89
CA PRO A 6 -11.28 3.46 4.00
C PRO A 6 -12.35 4.36 4.64
N LYS A 7 -12.10 4.94 5.83
CA LYS A 7 -13.07 5.80 6.50
C LYS A 7 -13.24 7.10 5.72
N GLU A 8 -14.47 7.59 5.65
CA GLU A 8 -14.85 8.73 4.80
C GLU A 8 -14.04 10.00 5.10
N PHE A 9 -13.77 10.30 6.38
CA PHE A 9 -12.95 11.46 6.75
C PHE A 9 -11.52 11.38 6.16
N SER A 10 -10.94 10.17 6.09
CA SER A 10 -9.61 9.95 5.52
C SER A 10 -9.64 10.18 4.02
N ILE A 11 -10.67 9.65 3.35
CA ILE A 11 -10.83 9.75 1.90
C ILE A 11 -11.06 11.20 1.49
N LYS A 12 -11.94 11.94 2.16
CA LYS A 12 -12.20 13.37 1.90
C LYS A 12 -10.95 14.22 2.08
N GLY A 13 -10.05 13.84 2.98
CA GLY A 13 -8.74 14.50 3.17
C GLY A 13 -7.66 14.04 2.20
N GLY A 14 -7.94 13.14 1.24
CA GLY A 14 -6.94 12.58 0.33
C GLY A 14 -5.91 11.66 1.01
N MET A 15 -6.26 11.08 2.15
CA MET A 15 -5.43 10.20 2.98
C MET A 15 -5.92 8.75 2.93
N GLY A 16 -5.11 7.82 3.44
CA GLY A 16 -5.50 6.41 3.50
C GLY A 16 -5.63 5.83 2.10
N VAL A 17 -6.74 5.14 1.81
CA VAL A 17 -6.92 4.50 0.49
C VAL A 17 -6.97 5.52 -0.67
N ALA A 18 -7.43 6.75 -0.41
CA ALA A 18 -7.43 7.81 -1.42
C ALA A 18 -6.00 8.23 -1.82
N LEU A 19 -5.04 8.11 -0.90
CA LEU A 19 -3.63 8.34 -1.22
C LEU A 19 -3.09 7.21 -2.11
N LEU A 20 -3.49 5.96 -1.87
CA LEU A 20 -3.08 4.82 -2.68
C LEU A 20 -3.58 4.91 -4.13
N GLU A 21 -4.82 5.38 -4.31
CA GLU A 21 -5.41 5.64 -5.64
C GLU A 21 -4.61 6.69 -6.44
N ASN A 22 -3.94 7.62 -5.75
CA ASN A 22 -2.97 8.54 -6.35
C ASN A 22 -1.52 8.05 -6.14
N SER A 23 -1.15 6.99 -6.87
CA SER A 23 0.13 6.31 -6.69
C SER A 23 1.37 7.19 -6.94
N ASP A 24 1.27 8.23 -7.79
CA ASP A 24 2.36 9.21 -7.99
C ASP A 24 2.60 10.05 -6.74
N LYS A 25 1.52 10.57 -6.15
CA LYS A 25 1.60 11.32 -4.90
C LYS A 25 2.11 10.45 -3.75
N ALA A 26 1.62 9.21 -3.66
CA ALA A 26 2.09 8.23 -2.67
C ALA A 26 3.60 7.98 -2.78
N TYR A 27 4.09 7.72 -4.00
CA TYR A 27 5.51 7.57 -4.28
C TYR A 27 6.32 8.79 -3.84
N SER A 28 5.92 9.99 -4.25
CA SER A 28 6.63 11.23 -3.91
C SER A 28 6.72 11.47 -2.41
N ILE A 29 5.65 11.18 -1.66
CA ILE A 29 5.65 11.25 -0.19
C ILE A 29 6.63 10.25 0.42
N LEU A 30 6.58 8.98 -0.02
CA LEU A 30 7.49 7.96 0.50
C LEU A 30 8.94 8.29 0.20
N LYS A 31 9.24 8.72 -1.04
CA LYS A 31 10.59 9.07 -1.46
C LYS A 31 11.14 10.23 -0.64
N ALA A 32 10.33 11.29 -0.44
CA ALA A 32 10.73 12.43 0.39
C ALA A 32 11.03 12.00 1.84
N LEU A 33 10.23 11.10 2.42
CA LEU A 33 10.49 10.60 3.77
C LEU A 33 11.75 9.73 3.84
N VAL A 34 11.93 8.82 2.88
CA VAL A 34 13.10 7.94 2.80
C VAL A 34 14.39 8.76 2.65
N ASP A 35 14.37 9.83 1.86
CA ASP A 35 15.55 10.66 1.60
C ASP A 35 15.94 11.56 2.78
N ASN A 36 14.99 11.89 3.66
CA ASN A 36 15.20 12.89 4.72
C ASN A 36 15.18 12.31 6.13
N LEU A 37 14.83 11.04 6.31
CA LEU A 37 14.80 10.39 7.62
C LEU A 37 15.92 9.34 7.73
N SER A 38 16.58 9.30 8.89
CA SER A 38 17.57 8.27 9.22
C SER A 38 16.95 6.95 9.69
N ILE A 39 15.64 6.90 9.88
CA ILE A 39 14.89 5.72 10.33
C ILE A 39 14.20 5.00 9.16
N PRO A 40 14.00 3.66 9.23
CA PRO A 40 13.27 2.92 8.22
C PRO A 40 11.84 3.44 8.01
N VAL A 41 11.52 3.79 6.77
CA VAL A 41 10.15 4.13 6.38
C VAL A 41 9.45 2.87 5.89
N THR A 42 8.26 2.61 6.42
CA THR A 42 7.37 1.52 5.99
C THR A 42 6.02 2.06 5.60
N CYS A 43 5.21 1.27 4.89
CA CYS A 43 3.84 1.64 4.60
C CYS A 43 2.85 0.49 4.78
N LYS A 44 1.57 0.84 4.87
CA LYS A 44 0.47 -0.12 4.95
C LYS A 44 -0.60 0.22 3.92
N ILE A 45 -0.97 -0.76 3.10
CA ILE A 45 -1.92 -0.61 2.00
C ILE A 45 -3.13 -1.55 2.14
N ARG A 46 -4.05 -1.44 1.19
CA ARG A 46 -5.06 -2.45 0.81
C ARG A 46 -4.73 -2.98 -0.59
N ILE A 47 -5.27 -4.12 -0.94
CA ILE A 47 -5.17 -4.67 -2.30
C ILE A 47 -6.13 -3.96 -3.27
N PHE A 48 -5.87 -4.13 -4.56
CA PHE A 48 -6.80 -3.82 -5.65
C PHE A 48 -7.58 -5.08 -6.06
N GLU A 49 -8.45 -4.97 -7.07
CA GLU A 49 -9.31 -6.07 -7.51
C GLU A 49 -8.51 -7.26 -8.06
N THR A 50 -7.30 -7.01 -8.61
CA THR A 50 -6.43 -8.07 -9.14
C THR A 50 -5.04 -8.09 -8.49
N ALA A 51 -4.41 -9.27 -8.56
CA ALA A 51 -3.02 -9.45 -8.12
C ALA A 51 -2.05 -8.57 -8.90
N ASP A 52 -2.21 -8.47 -10.23
CA ASP A 52 -1.33 -7.69 -11.11
C ASP A 52 -1.44 -6.18 -10.85
N GLU A 53 -2.65 -5.64 -10.64
CA GLU A 53 -2.84 -4.24 -10.27
C GLU A 53 -2.21 -3.94 -8.92
N THR A 54 -2.42 -4.82 -7.94
CA THR A 54 -1.79 -4.71 -6.62
C THR A 54 -0.27 -4.72 -6.74
N LEU A 55 0.29 -5.66 -7.50
CA LEU A 55 1.73 -5.79 -7.69
C LEU A 55 2.33 -4.55 -8.39
N LYS A 56 1.66 -4.01 -9.41
CA LYS A 56 2.09 -2.80 -10.11
C LYS A 56 2.24 -1.62 -9.16
N ILE A 57 1.26 -1.42 -8.26
CA ILE A 57 1.31 -0.36 -7.26
C ILE A 57 2.43 -0.65 -6.26
N VAL A 58 2.53 -1.88 -5.75
CA VAL A 58 3.53 -2.23 -4.74
C VAL A 58 4.95 -2.06 -5.25
N LYS A 59 5.27 -2.48 -6.50
CA LYS A 59 6.59 -2.25 -7.10
C LYS A 59 6.95 -0.77 -7.21
N LYS A 60 5.96 0.08 -7.50
CA LYS A 60 6.15 1.54 -7.49
C LYS A 60 6.44 2.07 -6.09
N LEU A 61 5.74 1.57 -5.07
CA LEU A 61 6.02 1.98 -3.69
C LEU A 61 7.38 1.45 -3.21
N GLU A 62 7.74 0.22 -3.55
CA GLU A 62 9.05 -0.39 -3.25
C GLU A 62 10.20 0.46 -3.81
N SER A 63 10.08 0.95 -5.05
CA SER A 63 11.13 1.76 -5.69
C SER A 63 11.38 3.12 -5.00
N SER A 64 10.49 3.55 -4.08
CA SER A 64 10.75 4.73 -3.24
C SER A 64 11.81 4.49 -2.15
N GLY A 65 12.18 3.23 -1.89
CA GLY A 65 13.18 2.85 -0.89
C GLY A 65 12.61 2.50 0.50
N ILE A 66 11.29 2.32 0.62
CA ILE A 66 10.68 1.79 1.85
C ILE A 66 11.28 0.45 2.24
N LYS A 67 11.33 0.18 3.54
CA LYS A 67 11.98 -1.02 4.09
C LYS A 67 11.04 -2.21 4.33
N ALA A 68 9.74 -1.98 4.38
CA ALA A 68 8.72 -3.03 4.47
C ALA A 68 7.35 -2.48 4.06
N ILE A 69 6.44 -3.38 3.65
CA ILE A 69 5.06 -3.04 3.29
C ILE A 69 4.04 -4.00 3.90
N ALA A 70 3.17 -3.50 4.77
CA ALA A 70 2.07 -4.31 5.30
C ALA A 70 0.86 -4.28 4.35
N ILE A 71 0.31 -5.44 4.00
CA ILE A 71 -0.83 -5.55 3.08
C ILE A 71 -2.07 -6.05 3.82
N HIS A 72 -3.14 -5.26 3.79
CA HIS A 72 -4.47 -5.76 4.13
C HIS A 72 -5.05 -6.40 2.87
N GLY A 73 -5.18 -7.74 2.85
CA GLY A 73 -5.73 -8.53 1.73
C GLY A 73 -7.24 -8.37 1.54
N ARG A 74 -7.76 -7.15 1.63
CA ARG A 74 -9.12 -6.77 1.27
C ARG A 74 -9.10 -5.45 0.51
N THR A 75 -9.94 -5.31 -0.49
CA THR A 75 -10.11 -4.08 -1.25
C THR A 75 -10.71 -2.97 -0.39
N ARG A 76 -10.83 -1.76 -0.93
CA ARG A 76 -11.46 -0.61 -0.25
C ARG A 76 -12.89 -0.90 0.21
N ASN A 77 -13.65 -1.61 -0.62
CA ASN A 77 -15.09 -1.81 -0.45
C ASN A 77 -15.39 -3.00 0.48
N GLU A 78 -14.45 -3.92 0.60
CA GLU A 78 -14.57 -5.08 1.46
C GLU A 78 -14.49 -4.74 2.96
N ARG A 79 -15.41 -5.39 3.69
CA ARG A 79 -15.66 -5.27 5.13
C ARG A 79 -15.19 -6.53 5.87
N PRO A 80 -15.13 -6.53 7.22
CA PRO A 80 -14.62 -7.68 7.99
C PRO A 80 -15.26 -9.03 7.68
N GLN A 81 -16.53 -9.07 7.27
CA GLN A 81 -17.22 -10.30 6.87
C GLN A 81 -16.75 -10.91 5.54
N HIS A 82 -16.06 -10.13 4.70
CA HIS A 82 -15.49 -10.64 3.45
C HIS A 82 -14.20 -11.40 3.77
N ALA A 83 -13.93 -12.47 3.03
CA ALA A 83 -12.70 -13.24 3.17
C ALA A 83 -11.46 -12.37 2.88
N VAL A 84 -10.31 -12.78 3.38
CA VAL A 84 -9.03 -12.17 3.02
C VAL A 84 -8.48 -12.90 1.79
N HIS A 85 -8.04 -12.14 0.80
CA HIS A 85 -7.37 -12.65 -0.40
C HIS A 85 -5.89 -12.93 -0.09
N ALA A 86 -5.64 -14.06 0.57
CA ALA A 86 -4.29 -14.49 0.94
C ALA A 86 -3.42 -14.84 -0.27
N ASP A 87 -4.05 -15.27 -1.36
CA ASP A 87 -3.43 -15.54 -2.66
C ASP A 87 -2.78 -14.28 -3.25
N ILE A 88 -3.45 -13.12 -3.20
CA ILE A 88 -2.90 -11.85 -3.66
C ILE A 88 -1.71 -11.42 -2.80
N ILE A 89 -1.82 -11.55 -1.47
CA ILE A 89 -0.69 -11.24 -0.56
C ILE A 89 0.51 -12.13 -0.88
N ASN A 90 0.29 -13.44 -1.03
CA ASN A 90 1.34 -14.41 -1.35
C ASN A 90 1.98 -14.13 -2.72
N HIS A 91 1.18 -13.74 -3.72
CA HIS A 91 1.69 -13.36 -5.03
C HIS A 91 2.62 -12.13 -4.94
N VAL A 92 2.20 -11.09 -4.21
CA VAL A 92 3.02 -9.89 -4.02
C VAL A 92 4.29 -10.19 -3.22
N ALA A 93 4.18 -10.94 -2.12
CA ALA A 93 5.31 -11.29 -1.26
C ALA A 93 6.41 -12.07 -1.99
N LYS A 94 6.04 -12.89 -3.00
CA LYS A 94 7.00 -13.60 -3.85
C LYS A 94 7.61 -12.74 -4.96
N SER A 95 7.08 -11.54 -5.19
CA SER A 95 7.38 -10.73 -6.38
C SER A 95 8.20 -9.47 -6.09
N ILE A 96 8.51 -9.19 -4.82
CA ILE A 96 9.28 -8.03 -4.37
C ILE A 96 10.39 -8.44 -3.41
N LEU A 97 11.36 -7.56 -3.19
CA LEU A 97 12.57 -7.84 -2.42
C LEU A 97 12.46 -7.46 -0.94
N ILE A 98 11.54 -6.56 -0.60
CA ILE A 98 11.32 -6.10 0.77
C ILE A 98 10.33 -7.00 1.53
N PRO A 99 10.42 -7.08 2.87
CA PRO A 99 9.42 -7.77 3.67
C PRO A 99 7.99 -7.27 3.44
N VAL A 100 7.05 -8.22 3.32
CA VAL A 100 5.59 -8.02 3.24
C VAL A 100 4.93 -8.49 4.53
#